data_AF-A0A397VIG8-F1
#
_entry.id   AF-A0A397VIG8-F1
#
_cell.length_a   1.000
_cell.length_b   1.000
_cell.length_c   1.000
_cell.angle_alpha   90.00
_cell.angle_beta   90.00
_cell.angle_gamma   90.00
#
_symmetry.space_group_name_H-M   'P 1'
#
loop_
_entity.id
_entity.type
_entity.pdbx_description
1 polymer ?
#
loop_
_entity_poly.entity_id
_entity_poly.type
_entity_poly.pdbx_seq_one_letter_code
_entity_poly.pdbx_strand_id
1 'polypeptide(L)'
;MIFTFRSGGQTGVDRGVFDAFLDYVRNNESIKDINREESLLTVEFKNGNVRILTGWCPQGRIADDGKLDSKYPFKETPSSEYMERTEWNVRDAEATLIILPSSTYNTKLGGTGFTIKMVEKYGKLWEKIYLDQNTVDNIKQLLDWIKNNKIDHLNLAGPRESKFPGIHESTYKFIYSLLEKMENNQ
;
A
#
# COMPACT_ATOMS: atom_id res chain seq x y z
N MET A 1 -18.68 -3.17 -3.57
CA MET A 1 -17.42 -3.65 -4.20
C MET A 1 -16.37 -3.85 -3.12
N ILE A 2 -15.63 -4.96 -3.13
CA ILE A 2 -14.56 -5.25 -2.17
C ILE A 2 -13.23 -4.89 -2.81
N PHE A 3 -12.37 -4.12 -2.13
CA PHE A 3 -11.03 -3.81 -2.61
C PHE A 3 -10.02 -3.92 -1.46
N THR A 4 -8.92 -4.61 -1.70
CA THR A 4 -7.89 -4.92 -0.69
C THR A 4 -6.61 -4.14 -0.98
N PHE A 5 -6.17 -3.36 0.01
CA PHE A 5 -4.86 -2.72 0.04
C PHE A 5 -3.90 -3.59 0.85
N ARG A 6 -2.72 -3.86 0.28
CA ARG A 6 -1.66 -4.64 0.92
C ARG A 6 -0.35 -3.84 0.99
N SER A 7 0.38 -3.92 2.09
CA SER A 7 1.76 -3.39 2.16
C SER A 7 2.59 -4.07 3.23
N GLY A 8 3.86 -3.67 3.40
CA GLY A 8 4.83 -4.40 4.22
C GLY A 8 5.17 -3.81 5.59
N GLY A 9 4.71 -2.61 5.92
CA GLY A 9 4.92 -1.96 7.22
C GLY A 9 6.28 -1.28 7.48
N GLN A 10 7.15 -1.17 6.48
CA GLN A 10 8.39 -0.39 6.62
C GLN A 10 8.06 1.12 6.73
N THR A 11 8.98 1.91 7.28
CA THR A 11 8.90 3.38 7.21
C THR A 11 8.73 3.87 5.76
N GLY A 12 8.28 5.10 5.54
CA GLY A 12 8.07 5.65 4.20
C GLY A 12 6.74 5.21 3.58
N VAL A 13 6.79 4.68 2.35
CA VAL A 13 5.58 4.35 1.57
C VAL A 13 4.64 3.40 2.31
N ASP A 14 5.15 2.28 2.85
CA ASP A 14 4.26 1.27 3.42
C ASP A 14 3.41 1.83 4.57
N ARG A 15 4.00 2.65 5.45
CA ARG A 15 3.26 3.32 6.53
C ARG A 15 2.43 4.49 6.06
N GLY A 16 2.90 5.26 5.07
CA GLY A 16 2.13 6.37 4.50
C GLY A 16 0.77 5.90 3.95
N VAL A 17 0.74 4.71 3.33
CA VAL A 17 -0.50 4.06 2.88
C VAL A 17 -1.44 3.78 4.04
N PHE A 18 -0.94 3.15 5.10
CA PHE A 18 -1.76 2.71 6.21
C PHE A 18 -2.23 3.87 7.09
N ASP A 19 -1.34 4.82 7.38
CA ASP A 19 -1.69 6.00 8.17
C ASP A 19 -2.77 6.83 7.45
N ALA A 20 -2.64 7.05 6.13
CA ALA A 20 -3.67 7.73 5.35
C ALA A 20 -5.00 7.02 5.39
N PHE A 21 -5.00 5.69 5.28
CA PHE A 21 -6.22 4.92 5.33
C PHE A 21 -6.86 4.97 6.72
N LEU A 22 -6.09 4.76 7.78
CA LEU A 22 -6.58 4.79 9.16
C LEU A 22 -7.18 6.16 9.51
N ASP A 23 -6.52 7.24 9.11
CA ASP A 23 -7.02 8.60 9.33
C ASP A 23 -8.23 8.91 8.46
N TYR A 24 -8.27 8.45 7.20
CA TYR A 24 -9.44 8.55 6.33
C TYR A 24 -10.67 7.92 6.99
N VAL A 25 -10.55 6.68 7.45
CA VAL A 25 -11.65 5.94 8.09
C VAL A 25 -12.10 6.60 9.38
N ARG A 26 -11.16 7.06 10.21
CA ARG A 26 -11.47 7.68 11.51
C ARG A 26 -12.33 8.94 11.36
N ASN A 27 -12.13 9.69 10.27
CA ASN A 27 -12.76 10.98 10.06
C ASN A 27 -13.93 10.93 9.05
N ASN A 28 -14.33 9.74 8.61
CA ASN A 28 -15.33 9.60 7.56
C ASN A 28 -16.69 9.14 8.10
N GLU A 29 -17.70 10.00 7.96
CA GLU A 29 -19.06 9.73 8.41
C GLU A 29 -19.78 8.67 7.56
N SER A 30 -19.25 8.31 6.38
CA SER A 30 -19.84 7.29 5.51
C SER A 30 -19.51 5.86 5.95
N ILE A 31 -18.64 5.68 6.94
CA ILE A 31 -18.32 4.38 7.49
C ILE A 31 -19.55 3.79 8.20
N LYS A 32 -19.86 2.54 7.88
CA LYS A 32 -20.94 1.76 8.49
C LYS A 32 -20.40 0.87 9.61
N ASP A 33 -19.32 0.15 9.34
CA ASP A 33 -18.73 -0.78 10.30
C ASP A 33 -17.22 -0.93 10.08
N ILE A 34 -16.50 -1.27 11.16
CA ILE A 34 -15.07 -1.54 11.16
C ILE A 34 -14.81 -2.82 11.95
N ASN A 35 -14.37 -3.87 11.26
CA ASN A 35 -13.94 -5.11 11.89
C ASN A 35 -12.42 -5.22 11.85
N ARG A 36 -11.80 -5.40 13.02
CA ARG A 36 -10.36 -5.57 13.17
C ARG A 36 -10.06 -6.99 13.67
N GLU A 37 -9.30 -7.72 12.88
CA GLU A 37 -8.70 -8.98 13.25
C GLU A 37 -7.17 -8.81 13.34
N GLU A 38 -6.46 -9.88 13.69
CA GLU A 38 -5.01 -9.84 13.91
C GLU A 38 -4.23 -9.37 12.66
N SER A 39 -4.64 -9.83 11.47
CA SER A 39 -3.93 -9.59 10.21
C SER A 39 -4.76 -8.91 9.12
N LEU A 40 -5.94 -8.40 9.47
CA LEU A 40 -6.76 -7.64 8.53
C LEU A 40 -7.61 -6.59 9.25
N LEU A 41 -7.82 -5.47 8.58
CA LEU A 41 -8.79 -4.45 8.93
C LEU A 41 -9.81 -4.36 7.81
N THR A 42 -11.06 -4.68 8.09
CA THR A 42 -12.17 -4.60 7.15
C THR A 42 -13.03 -3.40 7.48
N VAL A 43 -13.31 -2.57 6.49
CA VAL A 43 -14.08 -1.35 6.61
C VAL A 43 -15.24 -1.38 5.64
N GLU A 44 -16.45 -1.40 6.16
CA GLU A 44 -17.68 -1.34 5.38
C GLU A 44 -18.20 0.09 5.35
N PHE A 45 -18.53 0.57 4.15
CA PHE A 45 -19.11 1.88 3.89
C PHE A 45 -20.65 1.75 3.80
N LYS A 46 -21.38 2.83 4.12
CA LYS A 46 -22.86 2.88 4.04
C LYS A 46 -23.41 2.57 2.64
N ASN A 47 -22.62 2.77 1.61
CA ASN A 47 -22.94 2.44 0.22
C ASN A 47 -22.71 0.96 -0.15
N GLY A 48 -22.30 0.11 0.80
CA GLY A 48 -22.01 -1.32 0.59
C GLY A 48 -20.63 -1.61 -0.01
N ASN A 49 -19.78 -0.60 -0.19
CA ASN A 49 -18.38 -0.84 -0.51
C ASN A 49 -17.62 -1.34 0.72
N VAL A 50 -16.66 -2.22 0.47
CA VAL A 50 -15.78 -2.77 1.50
C VAL A 50 -14.35 -2.49 1.09
N ARG A 51 -13.55 -2.09 2.06
CA ARG A 51 -12.11 -1.97 1.92
C ARG A 51 -11.43 -2.82 2.97
N ILE A 52 -10.38 -3.52 2.56
CA ILE A 52 -9.60 -4.39 3.43
C ILE A 52 -8.16 -3.89 3.44
N LEU A 53 -7.55 -3.80 4.61
CA LEU A 53 -6.11 -3.62 4.74
C LEU A 53 -5.47 -4.85 5.34
N THR A 54 -4.37 -5.28 4.75
CA THR A 54 -3.61 -6.43 5.21
C THR A 54 -2.15 -6.32 4.79
N GLY A 55 -1.31 -7.26 5.21
CA GLY A 55 0.05 -7.32 4.74
C GLY A 55 0.94 -8.25 5.53
N TRP A 56 2.11 -8.50 4.97
CA TRP A 56 3.17 -9.29 5.60
C TRP A 56 4.26 -8.36 6.14
N CYS A 57 4.62 -8.54 7.40
CA CYS A 57 5.79 -7.90 8.01
C CYS A 57 6.84 -8.95 8.41
N PRO A 58 8.10 -8.55 8.67
CA PRO A 58 9.11 -9.49 9.18
C PRO A 58 8.71 -10.09 10.52
N GLN A 59 9.21 -11.28 10.84
CA GLN A 59 9.16 -11.84 12.18
C GLN A 59 9.67 -10.83 13.23
N GLY A 60 9.00 -10.79 14.38
CA GLY A 60 9.21 -9.79 15.43
C GLY A 60 8.62 -8.42 15.10
N ARG A 61 7.92 -8.27 13.96
CA ARG A 61 7.37 -7.02 13.43
C ARG A 61 8.45 -5.94 13.28
N ILE A 62 9.64 -6.32 12.83
CA ILE A 62 10.79 -5.41 12.75
C ILE A 62 10.62 -4.40 11.60
N ALA A 63 10.97 -3.15 11.86
CA ALA A 63 11.11 -2.08 10.89
C ALA A 63 12.34 -1.21 11.24
N ASP A 64 12.69 -0.25 10.37
CA ASP A 64 13.91 0.55 10.51
C ASP A 64 13.98 1.40 11.79
N ASP A 65 12.83 1.83 12.29
CA ASP A 65 12.69 2.67 13.48
C ASP A 65 12.23 1.86 14.70
N GLY A 66 12.34 0.53 14.64
CA GLY A 66 12.03 -0.38 15.72
C GLY A 66 10.82 -1.26 15.43
N LYS A 67 10.17 -1.74 16.50
CA LYS A 67 9.03 -2.65 16.40
C LYS A 67 7.81 -1.92 15.86
N LEU A 68 7.18 -2.52 14.85
CA LEU A 68 5.98 -2.00 14.22
C LEU A 68 4.76 -2.14 15.14
N ASP A 69 4.06 -1.02 15.31
CA ASP A 69 2.89 -0.87 16.18
C ASP A 69 1.78 -1.89 15.87
N SER A 70 1.03 -2.32 16.89
CA SER A 70 -0.09 -3.26 16.75
C SER A 70 -1.30 -2.65 16.01
N LYS A 71 -1.34 -1.32 15.85
CA LYS A 71 -2.33 -0.64 15.00
C LYS A 71 -2.24 -1.08 13.55
N TYR A 72 -1.13 -1.63 13.07
CA TYR A 72 -1.05 -2.13 11.71
C TYR A 72 -1.47 -3.62 11.61
N PRO A 73 -2.50 -3.96 10.80
CA PRO A 73 -3.04 -5.31 10.68
C PRO A 73 -2.15 -6.21 9.80
N PHE A 74 -0.90 -6.37 10.22
CA PHE A 74 0.09 -7.17 9.49
C PHE A 74 0.32 -8.51 10.16
N LYS A 75 0.45 -9.53 9.32
CA LYS A 75 0.87 -10.88 9.72
C LYS A 75 2.38 -11.00 9.61
N GLU A 76 3.00 -11.61 10.61
CA GLU A 76 4.43 -11.91 10.55
C GLU A 76 4.72 -13.01 9.55
N THR A 77 5.82 -12.84 8.83
CA THR A 77 6.47 -13.92 8.07
C THR A 77 7.29 -14.81 9.00
N PRO A 78 7.64 -16.05 8.58
CA PRO A 78 8.48 -16.93 9.39
C PRO A 78 9.87 -16.37 9.70
N SER A 79 10.40 -15.50 8.84
CA SER A 79 11.74 -14.90 8.99
C SER A 79 11.69 -13.40 9.29
N SER A 80 12.73 -12.89 9.94
CA SER A 80 12.97 -11.45 10.12
C SER A 80 13.52 -10.76 8.86
N GLU A 81 13.77 -11.50 7.78
CA GLU A 81 14.32 -10.95 6.55
C GLU A 81 13.31 -10.09 5.77
N TYR A 82 13.67 -8.83 5.48
CA TYR A 82 12.82 -7.92 4.71
C TYR A 82 12.52 -8.42 3.30
N MET A 83 13.38 -9.26 2.72
CA MET A 83 13.14 -9.83 1.39
C MET A 83 11.95 -10.78 1.41
N GLU A 84 11.79 -11.60 2.45
CA GLU A 84 10.70 -12.58 2.54
C GLU A 84 9.33 -11.88 2.58
N ARG A 85 9.15 -10.91 3.50
CA ARG A 85 7.90 -10.15 3.58
C ARG A 85 7.60 -9.39 2.29
N THR A 86 8.63 -8.90 1.58
CA THR A 86 8.44 -8.18 0.32
C THR A 86 7.98 -9.13 -0.79
N GLU A 87 8.62 -10.30 -0.90
CA GLU A 87 8.22 -11.36 -1.83
C GLU A 87 6.78 -11.82 -1.57
N TRP A 88 6.42 -12.06 -0.30
CA TRP A 88 5.08 -12.54 0.06
C TRP A 88 4.00 -11.48 -0.19
N ASN A 89 4.30 -10.20 0.01
CA ASN A 89 3.36 -9.13 -0.32
C ASN A 89 3.09 -9.01 -1.83
N VAL A 90 4.09 -9.27 -2.67
CA VAL A 90 3.91 -9.35 -4.12
C VAL A 90 3.14 -10.62 -4.51
N ARG A 91 3.51 -11.78 -3.95
CA ARG A 91 2.90 -13.07 -4.24
C ARG A 91 1.40 -13.08 -3.96
N ASP A 92 1.01 -12.53 -2.81
CA ASP A 92 -0.35 -12.62 -2.27
C ASP A 92 -1.27 -11.46 -2.69
N ALA A 93 -0.81 -10.58 -3.59
CA ALA A 93 -1.65 -9.59 -4.27
C ALA A 93 -1.87 -9.98 -5.74
N GLU A 94 -2.86 -9.39 -6.38
CA GLU A 94 -3.09 -9.56 -7.82
C GLU A 94 -2.14 -8.69 -8.64
N ALA A 95 -1.84 -7.50 -8.13
CA ALA A 95 -0.93 -6.55 -8.74
C ALA A 95 -0.15 -5.74 -7.71
N THR A 96 0.90 -5.04 -8.14
CA THR A 96 1.68 -4.13 -7.29
C THR A 96 1.78 -2.73 -7.90
N LEU A 97 1.40 -1.71 -7.13
CA LEU A 97 1.72 -0.31 -7.43
C LEU A 97 3.04 0.07 -6.75
N ILE A 98 3.97 0.60 -7.53
CA ILE A 98 5.23 1.14 -7.04
C ILE A 98 5.13 2.67 -6.98
N ILE A 99 5.11 3.20 -5.76
CA ILE A 99 5.04 4.64 -5.49
C ILE A 99 6.47 5.17 -5.37
N LEU A 100 6.83 6.11 -6.24
CA LEU A 100 8.18 6.65 -6.34
C LEU A 100 8.16 8.18 -6.14
N PRO A 101 9.22 8.77 -5.58
CA PRO A 101 9.28 10.22 -5.41
C PRO A 101 9.39 10.95 -6.75
N SER A 102 10.15 10.41 -7.71
CA SER A 102 10.39 11.03 -9.02
C SER A 102 10.80 10.02 -10.09
N SER A 103 10.74 10.43 -11.35
CA SER A 103 11.23 9.65 -12.50
C SER A 103 12.74 9.38 -12.49
N THR A 104 13.51 10.17 -11.73
CA THR A 104 14.96 10.04 -11.57
C THR A 104 15.36 9.13 -10.40
N TYR A 105 14.40 8.64 -9.61
CA TYR A 105 14.67 7.73 -8.52
C TYR A 105 15.26 6.40 -9.03
N ASN A 106 16.39 5.97 -8.45
CA ASN A 106 17.05 4.74 -8.87
C ASN A 106 16.32 3.51 -8.34
N THR A 107 15.48 2.92 -9.19
CA THR A 107 14.71 1.70 -8.89
C THR A 107 15.50 0.41 -9.06
N LYS A 108 16.76 0.44 -9.51
CA LYS A 108 17.57 -0.79 -9.70
C LYS A 108 18.17 -1.31 -8.40
N LEU A 109 18.15 -0.52 -7.33
CA LEU A 109 18.81 -0.84 -6.06
C LEU A 109 17.82 -0.83 -4.88
N GLY A 110 18.17 -1.56 -3.83
CA GLY A 110 17.41 -1.60 -2.58
C GLY A 110 16.06 -2.34 -2.68
N GLY A 111 15.19 -2.07 -1.70
CA GLY A 111 13.90 -2.75 -1.55
C GLY A 111 12.99 -2.59 -2.77
N THR A 112 12.92 -1.39 -3.35
CA THR A 112 12.12 -1.12 -4.55
C THR A 112 12.55 -1.98 -5.74
N GLY A 113 13.86 -2.09 -5.99
CA GLY A 113 14.37 -2.96 -7.07
C GLY A 113 14.11 -4.44 -6.80
N PHE A 114 14.18 -4.87 -5.54
CA PHE A 114 13.79 -6.21 -5.16
C PHE A 114 12.29 -6.47 -5.40
N THR A 115 11.41 -5.52 -5.07
CA THR A 115 9.98 -5.62 -5.39
C THR A 115 9.74 -5.79 -6.89
N ILE A 116 10.42 -4.99 -7.73
CA ILE A 116 10.35 -5.11 -9.20
C ILE A 116 10.78 -6.51 -9.65
N LYS A 117 11.89 -7.01 -9.12
CA LYS A 117 12.36 -8.36 -9.41
C LYS A 117 11.32 -9.43 -9.03
N MET A 118 10.58 -9.25 -7.94
CA MET A 118 9.56 -10.21 -7.51
C MET A 118 8.30 -10.15 -8.37
N VAL A 119 7.84 -8.97 -8.78
CA VAL A 119 6.69 -8.88 -9.72
C VAL A 119 7.02 -9.53 -11.05
N GLU A 120 8.24 -9.36 -11.55
CA GLU A 120 8.75 -10.03 -12.76
C GLU A 120 8.85 -11.54 -12.55
N LYS A 121 9.44 -12.00 -11.44
CA LYS A 121 9.58 -13.42 -11.09
C LYS A 121 8.24 -14.15 -11.07
N TYR A 122 7.20 -13.51 -10.54
CA TYR A 122 5.87 -14.11 -10.42
C TYR A 122 4.94 -13.82 -11.61
N GLY A 123 5.37 -13.04 -12.60
CA GLY A 123 4.51 -12.61 -13.70
C GLY A 123 3.30 -11.80 -13.23
N LYS A 124 3.44 -11.03 -12.15
CA LYS A 124 2.36 -10.20 -11.60
C LYS A 124 2.25 -8.90 -12.38
N LEU A 125 1.03 -8.39 -12.50
CA LEU A 125 0.80 -7.04 -13.01
C LEU A 125 1.43 -6.02 -12.07
N TRP A 126 2.02 -4.98 -12.62
CA TRP A 126 2.51 -3.87 -11.83
C TRP A 126 2.44 -2.56 -12.61
N GLU A 127 2.36 -1.47 -11.86
CA GLU A 127 2.35 -0.11 -12.37
C GLU A 127 3.20 0.76 -11.45
N LYS A 128 3.60 1.93 -11.93
CA LYS A 128 4.29 2.92 -11.10
C LYS A 128 3.70 4.31 -11.28
N ILE A 129 3.82 5.10 -10.22
CA ILE A 129 3.51 6.53 -10.22
C ILE A 129 4.70 7.30 -9.66
N TYR A 130 4.78 8.58 -10.02
CA TYR A 130 5.77 9.49 -9.50
C TYR A 130 5.08 10.64 -8.74
N LEU A 131 5.43 10.82 -7.48
CA LEU A 131 4.78 11.78 -6.59
C LEU A 131 5.17 13.25 -6.89
N ASP A 132 6.21 13.47 -7.69
CA ASP A 132 6.56 14.78 -8.26
C ASP A 132 5.68 15.19 -9.46
N GLN A 133 4.82 14.27 -9.94
CA GLN A 133 3.83 14.54 -10.98
C GLN A 133 2.47 14.93 -10.40
N ASN A 134 1.54 15.35 -11.26
CA ASN A 134 0.22 15.78 -10.85
C ASN A 134 -0.58 14.66 -10.17
N THR A 135 -1.07 14.91 -8.96
CA THR A 135 -1.85 13.95 -8.16
C THR A 135 -3.12 13.47 -8.87
N VAL A 136 -3.87 14.36 -9.53
CA VAL A 136 -5.13 14.01 -10.21
C VAL A 136 -4.87 13.06 -11.37
N ASP A 137 -3.81 13.33 -12.16
CA ASP A 137 -3.41 12.48 -13.28
C ASP A 137 -2.94 11.11 -12.79
N ASN A 138 -2.12 11.06 -11.73
CA ASN A 138 -1.69 9.80 -11.10
C ASN A 138 -2.87 8.97 -10.59
N ILE A 139 -3.85 9.61 -9.92
CA ILE A 139 -5.07 8.92 -9.45
C ILE A 139 -5.86 8.37 -10.64
N LYS A 140 -6.05 9.19 -11.69
CA LYS A 140 -6.77 8.75 -12.89
C LYS A 140 -6.08 7.55 -13.55
N GLN A 141 -4.76 7.63 -13.77
CA GLN A 141 -3.97 6.54 -14.31
C GLN A 141 -4.13 5.26 -13.49
N LEU A 142 -4.02 5.36 -12.16
CA LEU A 142 -4.15 4.22 -11.26
C LEU A 142 -5.55 3.59 -11.33
N LEU A 143 -6.60 4.39 -11.28
CA LEU A 143 -7.97 3.88 -11.34
C LEU A 143 -8.31 3.26 -12.69
N ASP A 144 -7.85 3.85 -13.80
CA ASP A 144 -8.01 3.29 -15.14
C ASP A 144 -7.26 1.94 -15.24
N TRP A 145 -6.04 1.87 -14.73
CA TRP A 145 -5.26 0.63 -14.70
C TRP A 145 -5.92 -0.46 -13.84
N ILE A 146 -6.41 -0.12 -12.64
CA ILE A 146 -7.17 -1.03 -11.77
C ILE A 146 -8.39 -1.58 -12.50
N LYS A 147 -9.19 -0.70 -13.12
CA LYS A 147 -10.43 -1.07 -13.81
C LYS A 147 -10.17 -1.96 -15.02
N ASN A 148 -9.20 -1.59 -15.87
CA ASN A 148 -8.90 -2.32 -17.10
C ASN A 148 -8.36 -3.74 -16.84
N ASN A 149 -7.66 -3.91 -15.71
CA ASN A 149 -7.09 -5.19 -15.32
C ASN A 149 -7.95 -5.95 -14.29
N LYS A 150 -9.09 -5.39 -13.85
CA LYS A 150 -9.99 -5.96 -12.84
C LYS A 150 -9.24 -6.35 -11.55
N ILE A 151 -8.42 -5.42 -11.05
CA ILE A 151 -7.64 -5.62 -9.84
C ILE A 151 -8.52 -5.28 -8.63
N ASP A 152 -8.72 -6.25 -7.75
CA ASP A 152 -9.41 -6.08 -6.47
C ASP A 152 -8.44 -6.20 -5.27
N HIS A 153 -7.20 -6.67 -5.51
CA HIS A 153 -6.17 -6.78 -4.46
C HIS A 153 -4.82 -6.20 -4.91
N LEU A 154 -4.51 -5.02 -4.39
CA LEU A 154 -3.34 -4.24 -4.77
C LEU A 154 -2.31 -4.17 -3.64
N ASN A 155 -1.09 -4.62 -3.92
CA ASN A 155 0.07 -4.34 -3.08
C ASN A 155 0.63 -2.95 -3.40
N LEU A 156 0.97 -2.17 -2.37
CA LEU A 156 1.57 -0.84 -2.50
C LEU A 156 2.95 -0.87 -1.87
N ALA A 157 3.95 -0.49 -2.65
CA ALA A 157 5.34 -0.55 -2.26
C ALA A 157 6.11 0.68 -2.74
N GLY A 158 7.21 0.98 -2.08
CA GLY A 158 8.13 2.01 -2.50
C GLY A 158 9.25 2.23 -1.48
N PRO A 159 9.99 3.35 -1.58
CA PRO A 159 11.14 3.54 -0.72
C PRO A 159 10.75 3.81 0.73
N ARG A 160 11.68 3.44 1.60
CA ARG A 160 11.64 3.74 3.02
C ARG A 160 12.03 5.18 3.31
N GLU A 161 11.59 5.70 4.45
CA GLU A 161 11.84 7.09 4.87
C GLU A 161 13.33 7.43 4.90
N SER A 162 14.16 6.50 5.39
CA SER A 162 15.62 6.67 5.42
C SER A 162 16.30 6.71 4.03
N LYS A 163 15.57 6.32 2.96
CA LYS A 163 16.06 6.41 1.58
C LYS A 163 15.53 7.62 0.83
N PHE A 164 14.38 8.15 1.23
CA PHE A 164 13.85 9.40 0.71
C PHE A 164 13.02 10.08 1.80
N PRO A 165 13.62 10.99 2.60
CA PRO A 165 12.89 11.75 3.60
C PRO A 165 11.73 12.53 2.98
N GLY A 166 10.56 12.48 3.61
CA GLY A 166 9.31 13.04 3.13
C GLY A 166 8.45 12.07 2.31
N ILE A 167 8.94 10.88 1.93
CA ILE A 167 8.16 9.94 1.12
C ILE A 167 6.90 9.45 1.86
N HIS A 168 6.98 9.27 3.18
CA HIS A 168 5.80 8.93 3.99
C HIS A 168 4.70 9.97 3.80
N GLU A 169 5.00 11.25 3.99
CA GLU A 169 4.02 12.33 3.92
C GLU A 169 3.45 12.50 2.50
N SER A 170 4.30 12.43 1.47
CA SER A 170 3.85 12.49 0.08
C SER A 170 2.94 11.31 -0.28
N THR A 171 3.28 10.10 0.20
CA THR A 171 2.45 8.91 0.02
C THR A 171 1.12 9.04 0.74
N TYR A 172 1.16 9.54 1.99
CA TYR A 172 -0.03 9.75 2.79
C TYR A 172 -1.04 10.64 2.04
N LYS A 173 -0.58 11.79 1.53
CA LYS A 173 -1.42 12.74 0.80
C LYS A 173 -2.02 12.12 -0.46
N PHE A 174 -1.19 11.41 -1.23
CA PHE A 174 -1.64 10.71 -2.43
C PHE A 174 -2.73 9.68 -2.13
N ILE A 175 -2.51 8.82 -1.12
CA ILE A 175 -3.44 7.75 -0.76
C ILE A 175 -4.73 8.32 -0.18
N TYR A 176 -4.66 9.38 0.63
CA TYR A 176 -5.85 10.05 1.15
C TYR A 176 -6.73 10.56 0.00
N SER A 177 -6.15 11.28 -0.96
CA SER A 177 -6.89 11.77 -2.15
C SER A 177 -7.40 10.63 -3.04
N LEU A 178 -6.66 9.52 -3.16
CA LEU A 178 -7.12 8.33 -3.85
C LEU A 178 -8.38 7.76 -3.19
N LEU A 179 -8.41 7.65 -1.86
CA LEU A 179 -9.56 7.13 -1.12
C LEU A 179 -10.79 8.02 -1.29
N GLU A 180 -10.63 9.33 -1.19
CA GLU A 180 -11.70 10.31 -1.49
C GLU A 180 -12.26 10.09 -2.90
N LYS A 181 -11.38 9.89 -3.88
CA LYS A 181 -11.81 9.69 -5.27
C LYS A 181 -12.49 8.34 -5.48
N MET A 182 -12.01 7.27 -4.86
CA MET A 182 -12.61 5.94 -4.92
C MET A 182 -13.98 5.87 -4.27
N GLU A 183 -14.24 6.70 -3.25
CA GLU A 183 -15.56 6.78 -2.63
C GLU A 183 -16.56 7.57 -3.49
N ASN A 184 -16.11 8.68 -4.09
CA ASN A 184 -16.95 9.57 -4.87
C ASN A 184 -17.29 9.06 -6.28
N ASN A 185 -16.48 8.16 -6.87
CA ASN A 185 -16.71 7.60 -8.21
C ASN A 185 -17.71 6.42 -8.19
N GLN A 186 -18.90 6.65 -7.63
CA GLN A 186 -20.06 5.75 -7.76
C GLN A 186 -20.67 5.80 -9.16
#